data_AF-A0A432V6M0-F1
#
_entry.id   AF-A0A432V6M0-F1
#
_cell.length_a   1.000
_cell.length_b   1.000
_cell.length_c   1.000
_cell.angle_alpha   90.00
_cell.angle_beta   90.00
_cell.angle_gamma   90.00
#
_symmetry.space_group_name_H-M   'P 1'
#
loop_
_entity.id
_entity.type
_entity.pdbx_description
1 polymer ?
#
loop_
_entity_poly.entity_id
_entity_poly.type
_entity_poly.pdbx_seq_one_letter_code
_entity_poly.pdbx_strand_id
1 'polypeptide(L)'
;MPENWSFQDLIAAGWSEADLEWERLTVQALSDLATGRAGDAFDGFGRALRLARTDLAKDDPRLATSLSNHAAAMAAAGEGAMTGQIRASAAQAWASCQGWVVRMTAPRTARSSMFHLRMERLHRPAYEERWREKGRELLVEVQGRIGGCEALVLIDPEEAHRRVERWQRERPVTLSDPRKLLGAVILLAAKAEDPDQRDGNGELVAATN
;
A
#
# COMPACT_ATOMS: atom_id res chain seq x y z
N MET A 1 -7.57 -15.15 -13.95
CA MET A 1 -7.73 -14.51 -15.26
C MET A 1 -6.86 -13.26 -15.27
N PRO A 2 -5.92 -13.11 -16.22
CA PRO A 2 -5.18 -11.85 -16.36
C PRO A 2 -6.18 -10.73 -16.70
N GLU A 3 -6.14 -9.62 -15.96
CA GLU A 3 -6.93 -8.43 -16.26
C GLU A 3 -6.27 -7.73 -17.46
N ASN A 4 -6.91 -7.79 -18.62
CA ASN A 4 -6.42 -7.10 -19.82
C ASN A 4 -7.14 -5.75 -19.93
N TRP A 5 -6.51 -4.70 -19.41
CA TRP A 5 -6.98 -3.32 -19.54
C TRP A 5 -6.39 -2.68 -20.80
N SER A 6 -7.23 -2.04 -21.61
CA SER A 6 -6.74 -1.26 -22.75
C SER A 6 -6.19 0.09 -22.27
N PHE A 7 -5.34 0.72 -23.08
CA PHE A 7 -4.87 2.08 -22.82
C PHE A 7 -6.04 3.08 -22.63
N GLN A 8 -7.14 2.90 -23.37
CA GLN A 8 -8.33 3.73 -23.24
C GLN A 8 -9.01 3.55 -21.87
N ASP A 9 -9.04 2.33 -21.33
CA ASP A 9 -9.60 2.06 -20.00
C ASP A 9 -8.78 2.74 -18.90
N LEU A 10 -7.45 2.72 -19.03
CA LEU A 10 -6.54 3.40 -18.10
C LEU A 10 -6.82 4.90 -18.07
N ILE A 11 -6.81 5.55 -19.25
CA ILE A 11 -7.06 6.98 -19.37
C ILE A 11 -8.44 7.35 -18.81
N ALA A 12 -9.48 6.57 -19.14
CA ALA A 12 -10.84 6.82 -18.64
C ALA A 12 -10.95 6.71 -17.12
N ALA A 13 -10.12 5.88 -16.49
CA ALA A 13 -10.07 5.69 -15.05
C ALA A 13 -9.14 6.67 -14.32
N GLY A 14 -8.34 7.48 -15.04
CA GLY A 14 -7.26 8.27 -14.42
C GLY A 14 -6.13 7.38 -13.90
N TRP A 15 -5.87 6.28 -14.60
CA TRP A 15 -4.79 5.34 -14.35
C TRP A 15 -3.75 5.42 -15.46
N SER A 16 -2.54 5.01 -15.10
CA SER A 16 -1.36 4.87 -15.93
C SER A 16 -0.87 3.42 -15.85
N GLU A 17 0.04 3.05 -16.75
CA GLU A 17 0.71 1.75 -16.68
C GLU A 17 1.52 1.59 -15.39
N ALA A 18 2.09 2.69 -14.88
CA ALA A 18 2.80 2.70 -13.60
C ALA A 18 1.88 2.31 -12.43
N ASP A 19 0.59 2.67 -12.46
CA ASP A 19 -0.34 2.27 -11.41
C ASP A 19 -0.52 0.73 -11.34
N LEU A 20 -0.64 0.08 -12.51
CA LEU A 20 -0.75 -1.37 -12.60
C LEU A 20 0.58 -2.07 -12.30
N GLU A 21 1.69 -1.53 -12.79
CA GLU A 21 3.03 -2.09 -12.57
C GLU A 21 3.42 -2.01 -11.09
N TRP A 22 3.10 -0.90 -10.41
CA TRP A 22 3.28 -0.79 -8.96
C TRP A 22 2.56 -1.90 -8.21
N GLU A 23 1.28 -2.14 -8.55
CA GLU A 23 0.47 -3.18 -7.94
C GLU A 23 1.08 -4.56 -8.18
N ARG A 24 1.47 -4.86 -9.42
CA ARG A 24 2.09 -6.12 -9.80
C ARG A 24 3.41 -6.37 -9.06
N LEU A 25 4.30 -5.38 -9.03
CA LEU A 25 5.59 -5.47 -8.34
C LEU A 25 5.40 -5.70 -6.84
N THR A 26 4.47 -4.99 -6.22
CA THR A 26 4.26 -5.07 -4.77
C THR A 26 3.61 -6.41 -4.40
N VAL A 27 2.61 -6.89 -5.16
CA VAL A 27 2.02 -8.22 -4.95
C VAL A 27 3.05 -9.32 -5.13
N GLN A 28 3.90 -9.23 -6.16
CA GLN A 28 4.96 -10.20 -6.40
C GLN A 28 5.96 -10.22 -5.24
N ALA A 29 6.47 -9.06 -4.82
CA ALA A 29 7.42 -8.96 -3.71
C ALA A 29 6.84 -9.52 -2.39
N LEU A 30 5.55 -9.25 -2.12
CA LEU A 30 4.87 -9.80 -0.96
C LEU A 30 4.67 -11.32 -1.05
N SER A 31 4.48 -11.84 -2.26
CA SER A 31 4.37 -13.29 -2.52
C SER A 31 5.73 -13.99 -2.40
N ASP A 32 6.80 -13.31 -2.82
CA ASP A 32 8.17 -13.79 -2.63
C ASP A 32 8.50 -13.85 -1.13
N LEU A 33 8.14 -12.82 -0.37
CA LEU A 33 8.25 -12.81 1.10
C LEU A 33 7.44 -13.95 1.74
N ALA A 34 6.20 -14.15 1.32
CA ALA A 34 5.32 -15.23 1.80
C ALA A 34 5.88 -16.63 1.53
N THR A 35 6.74 -16.78 0.52
CA THR A 35 7.40 -18.05 0.17
C THR A 35 8.83 -18.16 0.72
N GLY A 36 9.24 -17.24 1.60
CA GLY A 36 10.56 -17.24 2.23
C GLY A 36 11.70 -16.74 1.32
N ARG A 37 11.40 -16.22 0.14
CA ARG A 37 12.38 -15.69 -0.82
C ARG A 37 12.71 -14.23 -0.50
N ALA A 38 13.36 -14.00 0.64
CA ALA A 38 13.63 -12.67 1.17
C ALA A 38 14.47 -11.77 0.24
N GLY A 39 15.43 -12.34 -0.51
CA GLY A 39 16.21 -11.60 -1.50
C GLY A 39 15.36 -11.09 -2.68
N ASP A 40 14.54 -11.97 -3.27
CA ASP A 40 13.60 -11.60 -4.34
C ASP A 40 12.61 -10.51 -3.86
N ALA A 41 12.12 -10.64 -2.61
CA ALA A 41 11.24 -9.67 -2.00
C ALA A 41 11.92 -8.30 -1.83
N PHE A 42 13.18 -8.28 -1.37
CA PHE A 42 13.98 -7.05 -1.24
C PHE A 42 14.10 -6.33 -2.58
N ASP A 43 14.49 -7.04 -3.64
CA ASP A 43 14.62 -6.49 -4.99
C ASP A 43 13.28 -6.00 -5.53
N GLY A 44 12.21 -6.77 -5.30
CA GLY A 44 10.84 -6.42 -5.67
C GLY A 44 10.37 -5.12 -5.01
N PHE A 45 10.58 -4.96 -3.69
CA PHE A 45 10.26 -3.73 -2.98
C PHE A 45 11.12 -2.54 -3.45
N GLY A 46 12.40 -2.75 -3.75
CA GLY A 46 13.27 -1.72 -4.31
C GLY A 46 12.79 -1.23 -5.70
N ARG A 47 12.34 -2.14 -6.56
CA ARG A 47 11.73 -1.81 -7.86
C ARG A 47 10.42 -1.04 -7.71
N ALA A 48 9.53 -1.50 -6.83
CA ALA A 48 8.28 -0.81 -6.54
C ALA A 48 8.51 0.61 -6.03
N LEU A 49 9.50 0.81 -5.14
CA LEU A 49 9.87 2.15 -4.66
C LEU A 49 10.44 3.04 -5.76
N ARG A 50 11.30 2.51 -6.63
CA ARG A 50 11.87 3.29 -7.74
C ARG A 50 10.78 3.80 -8.68
N LEU A 51 9.83 2.94 -9.02
CA LEU A 51 8.67 3.30 -9.83
C LEU A 51 7.79 4.33 -9.09
N ALA A 52 7.47 4.08 -7.82
CA ALA A 52 6.65 5.00 -7.03
C ALA A 52 7.25 6.42 -6.94
N ARG A 53 8.57 6.52 -6.78
CA ARG A 53 9.28 7.82 -6.74
C ARG A 53 9.27 8.56 -8.08
N THR A 54 9.24 7.82 -9.18
CA THR A 54 9.33 8.38 -10.53
C THR A 54 7.97 8.84 -11.03
N ASP A 55 6.95 8.00 -10.82
CA ASP A 55 5.68 8.13 -11.53
C ASP A 55 4.50 8.52 -10.63
N LEU A 56 4.62 8.40 -9.30
CA LEU A 56 3.52 8.70 -8.38
C LEU A 56 3.70 10.04 -7.67
N ALA A 57 2.58 10.65 -7.28
CA ALA A 57 2.58 11.89 -6.53
C ALA A 57 3.22 11.70 -5.14
N LYS A 58 3.83 12.77 -4.61
CA LYS A 58 4.50 12.75 -3.30
C LYS A 58 3.56 12.42 -2.13
N ASP A 59 2.27 12.71 -2.28
CA ASP A 59 1.24 12.41 -1.30
C ASP A 59 0.46 11.12 -1.63
N ASP A 60 0.86 10.35 -2.65
CA ASP A 60 0.21 9.09 -2.99
C ASP A 60 0.51 8.02 -1.92
N PRO A 61 -0.52 7.36 -1.35
CA PRO A 61 -0.32 6.35 -0.31
C PRO A 61 0.55 5.18 -0.76
N ARG A 62 0.63 4.89 -2.06
CA ARG A 62 1.47 3.82 -2.59
C ARG A 62 2.96 4.14 -2.52
N LEU A 63 3.33 5.42 -2.63
CA LEU A 63 4.71 5.85 -2.35
C LEU A 63 5.06 5.63 -0.88
N ALA A 64 4.14 5.97 0.03
CA ALA A 64 4.33 5.75 1.45
C ALA A 64 4.51 4.25 1.78
N THR A 65 3.67 3.39 1.20
CA THR A 65 3.82 1.92 1.28
C THR A 65 5.16 1.44 0.74
N SER A 66 5.58 1.87 -0.44
CA SER A 66 6.87 1.44 -1.00
C SER A 66 8.07 1.88 -0.17
N LEU A 67 8.03 3.08 0.42
CA LEU A 67 9.06 3.54 1.35
C LEU A 67 9.09 2.67 2.61
N SER A 68 7.93 2.39 3.21
CA SER A 68 7.82 1.52 4.38
C SER A 68 8.33 0.11 4.12
N ASN A 69 7.91 -0.51 3.01
CA ASN A 69 8.29 -1.89 2.66
C ASN A 69 9.80 -2.01 2.43
N HIS A 70 10.38 -1.06 1.69
CA HIS A 70 11.81 -1.10 1.42
C HIS A 70 12.63 -0.79 2.67
N ALA A 71 12.21 0.13 3.53
CA ALA A 71 12.87 0.37 4.82
C ALA A 71 12.90 -0.91 5.68
N ALA A 72 11.76 -1.60 5.78
CA ALA A 72 11.67 -2.86 6.51
C ALA A 72 12.58 -3.96 5.90
N ALA A 73 12.65 -4.04 4.57
CA ALA A 73 13.51 -4.99 3.88
C ALA A 73 15.01 -4.70 4.08
N MET A 74 15.40 -3.42 4.08
CA MET A 74 16.77 -3.00 4.39
C MET A 74 17.16 -3.29 5.83
N ALA A 75 16.23 -3.10 6.78
CA ALA A 75 16.46 -3.47 8.17
C ALA A 75 16.70 -4.98 8.31
N ALA A 76 15.90 -5.82 7.63
CA ALA A 76 16.09 -7.27 7.60
C ALA A 76 17.41 -7.71 6.94
N ALA A 77 17.93 -6.92 5.98
CA ALA A 77 19.21 -7.16 5.33
C ALA A 77 20.44 -6.62 6.12
N GLY A 78 20.22 -5.90 7.24
CA GLY A 78 21.29 -5.34 8.08
C GLY A 78 21.85 -3.98 7.60
N GLU A 79 21.18 -3.29 6.68
CA GLU A 79 21.66 -2.01 6.11
C GLU A 79 21.26 -0.79 6.96
N GLY A 80 21.83 -0.68 8.17
CA GLY A 80 21.33 0.23 9.23
C GLY A 80 21.32 1.74 8.93
N ALA A 81 22.34 2.30 8.26
CA ALA A 81 22.46 3.76 8.13
C ALA A 81 21.46 4.38 7.13
N MET A 82 21.24 3.74 5.98
CA MET A 82 20.33 4.24 4.94
C MET A 82 18.85 3.95 5.27
N THR A 83 18.60 2.95 6.13
CA THR A 83 17.26 2.61 6.66
C THR A 83 16.62 3.79 7.40
N GLY A 84 17.38 4.55 8.20
CA GLY A 84 16.83 5.67 8.99
C GLY A 84 16.22 6.79 8.13
N GLN A 85 16.90 7.17 7.04
CA GLN A 85 16.42 8.22 6.13
C GLN A 85 15.17 7.79 5.35
N ILE A 86 15.16 6.54 4.89
CA ILE A 86 14.00 5.99 4.16
C ILE A 86 12.81 5.85 5.10
N ARG A 87 13.02 5.45 6.36
CA ARG A 87 11.98 5.40 7.39
C ARG A 87 11.39 6.78 7.67
N ALA A 88 12.22 7.81 7.85
CA ALA A 88 11.74 9.18 8.03
C ALA A 88 10.92 9.66 6.82
N SER A 89 11.38 9.32 5.60
CA SER A 89 10.64 9.61 4.37
C SER A 89 9.29 8.88 4.33
N ALA A 90 9.24 7.62 4.78
CA ALA A 90 8.00 6.84 4.85
C ALA A 90 6.99 7.51 5.80
N ALA A 91 7.42 7.90 7.00
CA ALA A 91 6.57 8.58 7.97
C ALA A 91 6.02 9.91 7.42
N GLN A 92 6.87 10.70 6.75
CA GLN A 92 6.44 11.95 6.12
C GLN A 92 5.47 11.73 4.95
N ALA A 93 5.70 10.69 4.14
CA ALA A 93 4.79 10.32 3.06
C ALA A 93 3.42 9.93 3.61
N TRP A 94 3.36 9.09 4.65
CA TRP A 94 2.10 8.72 5.32
C TRP A 94 1.37 9.92 5.93
N ALA A 95 2.10 10.88 6.52
CA ALA A 95 1.50 12.11 7.03
C ALA A 95 0.91 12.99 5.92
N SER A 96 1.46 12.91 4.70
CA SER A 96 1.01 13.71 3.55
C SER A 96 -0.19 13.10 2.83
N CYS A 97 -0.47 11.81 3.00
CA CYS A 97 -1.55 11.08 2.31
C CYS A 97 -2.95 11.68 2.50
N GLN A 98 -3.17 12.48 3.55
CA GLN A 98 -4.43 13.20 3.75
C GLN A 98 -4.77 14.08 2.54
N GLY A 99 -3.78 14.71 1.93
CA GLY A 99 -3.97 15.55 0.73
C GLY A 99 -4.51 14.74 -0.45
N TRP A 100 -4.01 13.52 -0.64
CA TRP A 100 -4.48 12.61 -1.67
C TRP A 100 -5.91 12.11 -1.40
N VAL A 101 -6.22 11.75 -0.15
CA VAL A 101 -7.57 11.31 0.26
C VAL A 101 -8.62 12.39 0.02
N VAL A 102 -8.28 13.67 0.23
CA VAL A 102 -9.20 14.78 -0.07
C VAL A 102 -9.53 14.87 -1.57
N ARG A 103 -8.59 14.50 -2.45
CA ARG A 103 -8.78 14.56 -3.92
C ARG A 103 -9.30 13.27 -4.54
N MET A 104 -9.31 12.17 -3.78
CA MET A 104 -9.79 10.87 -4.23
C MET A 104 -11.23 10.95 -4.76
N THR A 105 -11.47 10.20 -5.83
CA THR A 105 -12.75 10.03 -6.49
C THR A 105 -13.32 8.63 -6.27
N ALA A 106 -14.63 8.53 -6.09
CA ALA A 106 -15.29 7.23 -5.94
C ALA A 106 -15.32 6.47 -7.27
N PRO A 107 -15.40 5.13 -7.28
CA PRO A 107 -15.52 4.35 -8.50
C PRO A 107 -16.80 4.76 -9.26
N ARG A 108 -16.76 4.78 -10.58
CA ARG A 108 -17.98 4.93 -11.40
C ARG A 108 -18.51 3.54 -11.71
N THR A 109 -19.68 3.20 -11.19
CA THR A 109 -20.31 1.92 -11.54
C THR A 109 -21.16 2.09 -12.79
N ALA A 110 -20.92 1.29 -13.83
CA ALA A 110 -21.82 1.26 -14.97
C ALA A 110 -23.23 0.80 -14.50
N ARG A 111 -24.26 1.61 -14.77
CA ARG A 111 -25.66 1.32 -14.46
C ARG A 111 -26.51 1.47 -15.72
N SER A 112 -27.38 0.49 -15.95
CA SER A 112 -28.09 0.28 -17.22
C SER A 112 -29.34 1.14 -17.42
N SER A 113 -29.75 1.99 -16.47
CA SER A 113 -30.94 2.85 -16.65
C SER A 113 -30.66 4.33 -16.37
N MET A 114 -31.31 5.19 -17.17
CA MET A 114 -31.20 6.65 -17.08
C MET A 114 -31.63 7.18 -15.70
N PHE A 115 -32.58 6.52 -15.04
CA PHE A 115 -32.97 6.83 -13.66
C PHE A 115 -31.80 6.63 -12.68
N HIS A 116 -31.10 5.49 -12.75
CA HIS A 116 -29.94 5.22 -11.91
C HIS A 116 -28.78 6.19 -12.19
N LEU A 117 -28.58 6.59 -13.45
CA LEU A 117 -27.58 7.59 -13.79
C LEU A 117 -27.89 8.97 -13.18
N ARG A 118 -29.18 9.37 -13.14
CA ARG A 118 -29.60 10.61 -12.47
C ARG A 118 -29.44 10.53 -10.96
N MET A 119 -29.82 9.41 -10.35
CA MET A 119 -29.67 9.18 -8.91
C MET A 119 -28.20 9.13 -8.49
N GLU A 120 -27.35 8.46 -9.27
CA GLU A 120 -25.89 8.45 -9.03
C GLU A 120 -25.33 9.86 -9.12
N ARG A 121 -25.70 10.64 -10.14
CA ARG A 121 -25.26 12.04 -10.28
C ARG A 121 -25.69 12.89 -9.08
N LEU A 122 -26.93 12.73 -8.61
CA LEU A 122 -27.48 13.51 -7.49
C LEU A 122 -26.75 13.20 -6.17
N HIS A 123 -26.44 11.93 -5.91
CA HIS A 123 -25.81 11.49 -4.66
C HIS A 123 -24.30 11.32 -4.73
N ARG A 124 -23.68 11.59 -5.89
CA ARG A 124 -22.24 11.44 -6.14
C ARG A 124 -21.37 12.08 -5.06
N PRO A 125 -21.61 13.34 -4.63
CA PRO A 125 -20.78 13.96 -3.61
C PRO A 125 -20.82 13.21 -2.27
N ALA A 126 -21.97 12.68 -1.89
CA ALA A 126 -22.12 11.90 -0.66
C ALA A 126 -21.41 10.54 -0.74
N TYR A 127 -21.43 9.88 -1.90
CA TYR A 127 -20.67 8.64 -2.11
C TYR A 127 -19.16 8.88 -2.09
N GLU A 128 -18.69 9.96 -2.70
CA GLU A 128 -17.29 10.36 -2.65
C GLU A 128 -16.87 10.66 -1.22
N GLU A 129 -17.65 11.41 -0.46
CA GLU A 129 -17.31 11.74 0.92
C GLU A 129 -17.24 10.50 1.82
N ARG A 130 -18.15 9.52 1.66
CA ARG A 130 -18.06 8.24 2.39
C ARG A 130 -16.76 7.48 2.10
N TRP A 131 -16.30 7.51 0.85
CA TRP A 131 -14.99 6.92 0.52
C TRP A 131 -13.84 7.71 1.17
N ARG A 132 -13.94 9.04 1.24
CA ARG A 132 -12.95 9.88 1.93
C ARG A 132 -12.92 9.65 3.43
N GLU A 133 -14.07 9.56 4.08
CA GLU A 133 -14.20 9.15 5.48
C GLU A 133 -13.52 7.80 5.70
N LYS A 134 -13.85 6.80 4.88
CA LYS A 134 -13.21 5.49 4.99
C LYS A 134 -11.70 5.56 4.75
N GLY A 135 -11.26 6.37 3.80
CA GLY A 135 -9.84 6.56 3.52
C GLY A 135 -9.10 7.19 4.69
N ARG A 136 -9.69 8.19 5.35
CA ARG A 136 -9.12 8.81 6.56
C ARG A 136 -8.99 7.79 7.70
N GLU A 137 -10.00 6.96 7.92
CA GLU A 137 -9.94 5.88 8.91
C GLU A 137 -8.77 4.92 8.65
N LEU A 138 -8.62 4.48 7.38
CA LEU A 138 -7.54 3.57 6.99
C LEU A 138 -6.16 4.21 7.18
N LEU A 139 -6.01 5.50 6.85
CA LEU A 139 -4.75 6.22 7.06
C LEU A 139 -4.42 6.33 8.55
N VAL A 140 -5.39 6.63 9.42
CA VAL A 140 -5.18 6.66 10.87
C VAL A 140 -4.76 5.29 11.39
N GLU A 141 -5.39 4.20 10.92
CA GLU A 141 -5.04 2.83 11.32
C GLU A 141 -3.61 2.46 10.88
N VAL A 142 -3.19 2.85 9.68
CA VAL A 142 -1.81 2.63 9.22
C VAL A 142 -0.84 3.49 10.04
N GLN A 143 -1.10 4.79 10.18
CA GLN A 143 -0.26 5.69 10.98
C GLN A 143 -0.15 5.23 12.43
N GLY A 144 -1.20 4.66 13.04
CA GLY A 144 -1.11 4.06 14.38
C GLY A 144 -0.22 2.81 14.46
N ARG A 145 -0.04 2.08 13.34
CA ARG A 145 0.77 0.86 13.27
C ARG A 145 2.23 1.07 12.89
N ILE A 146 2.55 2.16 12.20
CA ILE A 146 3.91 2.43 11.68
C ILE A 146 4.41 3.85 11.91
N GLY A 147 3.53 4.77 12.30
CA GLY A 147 3.85 6.17 12.56
C GLY A 147 4.51 6.33 13.93
N GLY A 148 5.61 7.07 13.98
CA GLY A 148 6.37 7.31 15.22
C GLY A 148 7.30 6.18 15.63
N CYS A 149 7.40 5.10 14.86
CA CYS A 149 8.23 3.95 15.21
C CYS A 149 9.71 4.22 14.89
N GLU A 150 10.58 3.90 15.86
CA GLU A 150 12.04 3.97 15.68
C GLU A 150 12.58 2.87 14.77
N ALA A 151 11.80 1.84 14.47
CA ALA A 151 12.17 0.77 13.57
C ALA A 151 10.95 0.22 12.84
N LEU A 152 11.17 -0.15 11.58
CA LEU A 152 10.22 -0.88 10.76
C LEU A 152 10.83 -2.25 10.46
N VAL A 153 10.07 -3.30 10.68
CA VAL A 153 10.47 -4.68 10.37
C VAL A 153 9.50 -5.27 9.36
N LEU A 154 9.97 -6.26 8.60
CA LEU A 154 9.09 -7.02 7.71
C LEU A 154 8.09 -7.81 8.54
N ILE A 155 6.89 -7.95 8.01
CA ILE A 155 5.93 -8.95 8.47
C ILE A 155 6.48 -10.36 8.22
N ASP A 156 6.03 -11.33 9.01
CA ASP A 156 6.38 -12.73 8.80
C ASP A 156 5.75 -13.29 7.51
N PRO A 157 6.26 -14.43 6.98
CA PRO A 157 5.75 -15.04 5.76
C PRO A 157 4.26 -15.40 5.80
N GLU A 158 3.72 -15.77 6.96
CA GLU A 158 2.31 -16.16 7.08
C GLU A 158 1.40 -14.93 6.98
N GLU A 159 1.76 -13.83 7.63
CA GLU A 159 1.08 -12.55 7.47
C GLU A 159 1.20 -11.99 6.05
N ALA A 160 2.36 -12.17 5.40
CA ALA A 160 2.52 -11.82 3.99
C ALA A 160 1.56 -12.62 3.10
N HIS A 161 1.42 -13.93 3.34
CA HIS A 161 0.46 -14.78 2.66
C HIS A 161 -0.98 -14.29 2.84
N ARG A 162 -1.40 -14.04 4.09
CA ARG A 162 -2.74 -13.52 4.41
C ARG A 162 -3.02 -12.19 3.72
N ARG A 163 -2.04 -11.29 3.61
CA ARG A 163 -2.20 -9.99 2.91
C ARG A 163 -2.36 -10.17 1.40
N VAL A 164 -1.62 -11.08 0.78
CA VAL A 164 -1.79 -11.40 -0.65
C VAL A 164 -3.18 -12.00 -0.91
N GLU A 165 -3.62 -12.97 -0.11
CA GLU A 165 -4.96 -13.57 -0.23
C GLU A 165 -6.06 -12.53 -0.01
N ARG A 166 -5.89 -11.68 1.01
CA ARG A 166 -6.81 -10.57 1.28
C ARG A 166 -6.89 -9.64 0.08
N TRP A 167 -5.77 -9.27 -0.52
CA TRP A 167 -5.76 -8.42 -1.70
C TRP A 167 -6.50 -9.07 -2.88
N GLN A 168 -6.26 -10.35 -3.15
CA GLN A 168 -6.95 -11.07 -4.22
C GLN A 168 -8.47 -11.09 -4.03
N ARG A 169 -8.92 -11.18 -2.78
CA ARG A 169 -10.36 -11.20 -2.43
C ARG A 169 -11.00 -9.82 -2.42
N GLU A 170 -10.31 -8.81 -1.89
CA GLU A 170 -10.88 -7.48 -1.60
C GLU A 170 -10.56 -6.43 -2.65
N ARG A 171 -9.63 -6.69 -3.59
CA ARG A 171 -9.26 -5.70 -4.62
C ARG A 171 -10.49 -5.31 -5.44
N PRO A 172 -10.76 -3.99 -5.62
CA PRO A 172 -11.82 -3.57 -6.50
C PRO A 172 -11.56 -4.00 -7.95
N VAL A 173 -12.58 -4.57 -8.59
CA VAL A 173 -12.52 -4.99 -10.01
C VAL A 173 -12.37 -3.80 -10.95
N THR A 174 -12.79 -2.61 -10.52
CA THR A 174 -12.67 -1.37 -11.31
C THR A 174 -11.40 -0.62 -10.94
N LEU A 175 -10.75 -0.05 -11.97
CA LEU A 175 -9.67 0.91 -11.80
C LEU A 175 -10.23 2.18 -11.16
N SER A 176 -9.83 2.45 -9.93
CA SER A 176 -10.40 3.53 -9.11
C SER A 176 -9.45 3.94 -7.99
N ASP A 177 -9.61 5.16 -7.47
CA ASP A 177 -8.77 5.63 -6.36
C ASP A 177 -8.89 4.73 -5.12
N PRO A 178 -10.08 4.23 -4.73
CA PRO A 178 -10.16 3.22 -3.67
C PRO A 178 -9.32 1.96 -3.89
N ARG A 179 -9.14 1.50 -5.14
CA ARG A 179 -8.20 0.39 -5.42
C ARG A 179 -6.77 0.79 -5.12
N LYS A 180 -6.34 2.00 -5.50
CA LYS A 180 -4.99 2.53 -5.19
C LYS A 180 -4.77 2.58 -3.68
N LEU A 181 -5.74 3.11 -2.93
CA LEU A 181 -5.67 3.24 -1.48
C LEU A 181 -5.69 1.88 -0.77
N LEU A 182 -6.63 1.00 -1.12
CA LEU A 182 -6.70 -0.35 -0.54
C LEU A 182 -5.44 -1.15 -0.86
N GLY A 183 -4.89 -1.02 -2.07
CA GLY A 183 -3.62 -1.62 -2.45
C GLY A 183 -2.48 -1.14 -1.56
N ALA A 184 -2.36 0.17 -1.34
CA ALA A 184 -1.36 0.74 -0.44
C ALA A 184 -1.45 0.18 1.00
N VAL A 185 -2.68 0.06 1.53
CA VAL A 185 -2.91 -0.38 2.92
C VAL A 185 -2.71 -1.89 3.07
N ILE A 186 -3.28 -2.69 2.17
CA ILE A 186 -3.26 -4.16 2.27
C ILE A 186 -1.88 -4.71 1.91
N LEU A 187 -1.19 -4.13 0.92
CA LEU A 187 0.12 -4.58 0.46
C LEU A 187 1.30 -3.96 1.22
N LEU A 188 1.02 -3.28 2.33
CA LEU A 188 2.05 -2.91 3.30
C LEU A 188 2.70 -4.18 3.82
N ALA A 189 4.02 -4.29 3.73
CA ALA A 189 4.83 -5.41 4.20
C ALA A 189 5.59 -5.07 5.49
N ALA A 190 5.44 -3.84 5.98
CA ALA A 190 6.11 -3.33 7.16
C ALA A 190 5.17 -3.28 8.36
N LYS A 191 5.74 -3.45 9.54
CA LYS A 191 5.12 -3.15 10.84
C LYS A 191 6.13 -2.42 11.73
N ALA A 192 5.63 -1.73 12.76
CA ALA A 192 6.47 -1.31 13.87
C ALA A 192 7.20 -2.52 14.46
N GLU A 193 8.47 -2.34 14.80
CA GLU A 193 9.13 -3.28 15.71
C GLU A 193 8.49 -3.16 17.09
N ASP A 194 8.14 -4.29 17.69
CA ASP A 194 7.59 -4.33 19.04
C ASP A 194 8.75 -4.16 20.04
N PRO A 195 8.75 -3.09 20.87
CA PRO A 195 9.80 -2.89 21.86
C PRO A 195 9.87 -4.01 22.91
N ASP A 196 8.78 -4.74 23.16
CA ASP A 196 8.75 -5.86 24.12
C ASP A 196 9.36 -7.16 23.57
N GLN A 197 9.69 -7.22 22.27
CA GLN A 197 10.41 -8.35 21.64
C GLN A 197 11.93 -8.15 21.57
N ARG A 198 12.44 -7.09 22.21
CA ARG A 198 13.89 -6.89 22.37
C ARG A 198 14.32 -7.42 23.74
N ASP A 199 15.13 -8.47 23.75
CA ASP A 199 15.88 -8.83 24.95
C ASP A 199 16.78 -7.65 25.35
N GLY A 200 17.18 -7.57 26.63
CA GLY A 200 18.02 -6.50 27.18
C GLY A 200 19.40 -6.27 26.51
N ASN A 201 19.71 -7.02 25.45
CA ASN A 201 20.89 -6.89 24.58
C ASN A 201 20.57 -6.46 23.13
N GLY A 202 19.31 -6.24 22.75
CA GLY A 202 18.94 -5.81 21.39
C GLY A 202 18.92 -6.92 20.33
N GLU A 203 18.87 -8.19 20.73
CA GLU A 203 18.65 -9.32 19.82
C GLU A 203 17.18 -9.79 19.89
N LEU A 204 16.69 -10.32 18.75
CA LEU A 204 15.32 -10.80 18.57
C LEU A 204 15.11 -12.06 19.42
N VAL A 205 14.15 -12.04 20.34
CA VAL A 205 13.81 -13.24 21.14
C VAL A 205 13.25 -14.29 20.19
N ALA A 206 13.97 -15.40 20.00
CA ALA A 206 13.44 -16.53 19.25
C ALA A 206 12.18 -17.05 19.95
N ALA A 207 11.04 -17.00 19.25
CA ALA A 207 9.80 -17.57 19.74
C ALA A 207 9.99 -19.09 19.88
N THR A 208 10.19 -19.55 21.12
CA THR A 208 10.22 -20.96 21.47
C THR A 208 8.80 -21.51 21.34
N ASN A 209 8.59 -22.40 20.36
CA ASN A 209 7.47 -23.36 20.37
C ASN A 209 7.85 -24.58 21.22
#